data_AF-A0A946C4D8-F1
#
_entry.id   AF-A0A946C4D8-F1
#
_cell.length_a   1.000
_cell.length_b   1.000
_cell.length_c   1.000
_cell.angle_alpha   90.00
_cell.angle_beta   90.00
_cell.angle_gamma   90.00
#
_symmetry.space_group_name_H-M   'P 1'
#
loop_
_entity.id
_entity.type
_entity.pdbx_description
1 polymer ?
#
loop_
_entity_poly.entity_id
_entity_poly.type
_entity_poly.pdbx_seq_one_letter_code
_entity_poly.pdbx_strand_id
1 'polypeptide(L)'
;LQENIPSHLRDSKSRWFALSKRARILAVSKERVPLGSINNIEDLANEKWKGKICTRIGSHDYNRSLLASIIAANGEEVAENWAKALVQNLARKPEGNDRNQAKAVHEGICDIAVMNTYYFGKMKFNEKNPEQKEWASSLRLIFTNQSNRGNHVNIAGGGIIKYSKNKDNAQALLEFLTTPDAQKLYSSMNYEYPVNPKVRPSKELDSWGIFIEDQLPVERIAELAPTAQKIIDRVGW
;
A
#
# COMPACT_ATOMS: atom_id res chain seq x y z
N LEU A 1 15.23 -11.86 14.85
CA LEU A 1 13.93 -11.59 14.16
C LEU A 1 12.93 -10.82 15.02
N GLN A 2 12.51 -11.34 16.19
CA GLN A 2 11.46 -10.70 17.01
C GLN A 2 11.84 -9.32 17.56
N GLU A 3 13.13 -9.09 17.84
CA GLU A 3 13.64 -7.77 18.26
C GLU A 3 13.66 -6.73 17.14
N ASN A 4 13.85 -7.19 15.90
CA ASN A 4 13.99 -6.30 14.74
C ASN A 4 12.65 -6.07 14.02
N ILE A 5 11.61 -6.86 14.30
CA ILE A 5 10.32 -6.80 13.60
C ILE A 5 9.20 -6.59 14.61
N PRO A 6 8.50 -5.45 14.55
CA PRO A 6 7.30 -5.18 15.34
C PRO A 6 6.26 -6.31 15.26
N SER A 7 5.53 -6.55 16.36
CA SER A 7 4.60 -7.67 16.47
C SER A 7 3.48 -7.65 15.43
N HIS A 8 2.98 -6.48 15.04
CA HIS A 8 1.94 -6.35 14.00
C HIS A 8 2.41 -6.72 12.59
N LEU A 9 3.73 -6.82 12.38
CA LEU A 9 4.36 -7.13 11.09
C LEU A 9 4.92 -8.57 11.03
N ARG A 10 4.52 -9.45 11.95
CA ARG A 10 4.96 -10.85 11.96
C ARG A 10 3.85 -11.77 12.42
N ASP A 11 3.99 -13.03 12.05
CA ASP A 11 3.06 -14.08 12.46
C ASP A 11 3.10 -14.32 13.98
N SER A 12 1.94 -14.47 14.62
CA SER A 12 1.86 -14.79 16.06
C SER A 12 2.52 -16.14 16.39
N LYS A 13 2.58 -17.07 15.42
CA LYS A 13 3.21 -18.39 15.54
C LYS A 13 4.60 -18.46 14.92
N SER A 14 5.20 -17.31 14.58
CA SER A 14 6.54 -17.21 13.98
C SER A 14 6.72 -17.99 12.67
N ARG A 15 5.65 -18.20 11.90
CA ARG A 15 5.70 -18.88 10.58
C ARG A 15 6.28 -18.00 9.48
N TRP A 16 6.09 -16.69 9.59
CA TRP A 16 6.59 -15.69 8.64
C TRP A 16 6.87 -14.36 9.35
N PHE A 17 7.72 -13.56 8.72
CA PHE A 17 8.24 -12.30 9.24
C PHE A 17 8.29 -11.27 8.10
N ALA A 18 7.86 -10.03 8.34
CA ALA A 18 8.04 -8.97 7.37
C ALA A 18 9.53 -8.64 7.16
N LEU A 19 9.87 -8.31 5.92
CA LEU A 19 11.21 -7.89 5.50
C LEU A 19 11.21 -6.45 4.98
N SER A 20 10.09 -6.00 4.42
CA SER A 20 9.87 -4.62 4.01
C SER A 20 8.40 -4.25 4.10
N LYS A 21 8.11 -2.95 4.10
CA LYS A 21 6.76 -2.37 4.11
C LYS A 21 6.50 -1.54 2.85
N ARG A 22 5.26 -1.57 2.40
CA ARG A 22 4.73 -0.64 1.39
C ARG A 22 3.46 0.00 1.90
N ALA A 23 3.35 1.31 1.74
CA ALA A 23 2.14 2.06 2.06
C ALA A 23 1.25 2.11 0.81
N ARG A 24 -0.04 1.79 0.96
CA ARG A 24 -1.02 2.01 -0.10
C ARG A 24 -1.62 3.40 0.10
N ILE A 25 -1.37 4.29 -0.84
CA ILE A 25 -1.61 5.73 -0.73
C ILE A 25 -2.56 6.20 -1.84
N LEU A 26 -2.93 7.48 -1.79
CA LEU A 26 -3.55 8.17 -2.91
C LEU A 26 -2.49 9.00 -3.64
N ALA A 27 -2.31 8.75 -4.93
CA ALA A 27 -1.56 9.62 -5.81
C ALA A 27 -2.57 10.48 -6.58
N VAL A 28 -2.56 11.78 -6.34
CA VAL A 28 -3.58 12.71 -6.85
C VAL A 28 -2.98 13.75 -7.78
N SER A 29 -3.78 14.25 -8.71
CA SER A 29 -3.41 15.40 -9.54
C SER A 29 -3.12 16.62 -8.65
N LYS A 30 -1.96 17.25 -8.87
CA LYS A 30 -1.60 18.50 -8.19
C LYS A 30 -2.56 19.65 -8.52
N GLU A 31 -3.08 19.65 -9.74
CA GLU A 31 -3.91 20.74 -10.29
C GLU A 31 -5.39 20.55 -9.98
N ARG A 32 -5.89 19.30 -10.03
CA ARG A 32 -7.34 19.03 -10.02
C ARG A 32 -7.88 18.56 -8.68
N VAL A 33 -7.00 18.18 -7.74
CA VAL A 33 -7.39 17.82 -6.37
C VAL A 33 -6.90 18.92 -5.41
N PRO A 34 -7.79 19.64 -4.71
CA PRO A 34 -7.39 20.64 -3.73
C PRO A 34 -6.66 20.03 -2.54
N LEU A 35 -5.71 20.77 -1.96
CA LEU A 35 -5.03 20.38 -0.72
C LEU A 35 -6.05 20.21 0.42
N GLY A 36 -5.87 19.17 1.26
CA GLY A 36 -6.75 18.90 2.40
C GLY A 36 -8.15 18.38 2.05
N SER A 37 -8.47 18.18 0.77
CA SER A 37 -9.80 17.71 0.35
C SER A 37 -10.07 16.22 0.61
N ILE A 38 -9.02 15.45 0.93
CA ILE A 38 -9.04 14.03 1.28
C ILE A 38 -8.13 13.83 2.48
N ASN A 39 -8.67 13.30 3.57
CA ASN A 39 -7.95 12.99 4.79
C ASN A 39 -7.95 11.48 5.08
N ASN A 40 -9.04 10.79 4.74
CA ASN A 40 -9.24 9.37 5.01
C ASN A 40 -9.44 8.60 3.71
N ILE A 41 -9.08 7.31 3.68
CA ILE A 41 -9.40 6.46 2.52
C ILE A 41 -10.92 6.33 2.32
N GLU A 42 -11.68 6.44 3.41
CA GLU A 42 -13.13 6.48 3.43
C GLU A 42 -13.71 7.65 2.62
N ASP A 43 -12.98 8.77 2.51
CA ASP A 43 -13.45 9.95 1.80
C ASP A 43 -13.63 9.69 0.29
N LEU A 44 -13.04 8.62 -0.26
CA LEU A 44 -13.24 8.19 -1.64
C LEU A 44 -14.68 7.76 -1.95
N ALA A 45 -15.49 7.46 -0.92
CA ALA A 45 -16.92 7.18 -1.09
C ALA A 45 -17.75 8.45 -1.34
N ASN A 46 -17.23 9.65 -1.09
CA ASN A 46 -17.99 10.88 -1.28
C ASN A 46 -18.32 11.15 -2.76
N GLU A 47 -19.57 11.50 -3.05
CA GLU A 47 -20.06 11.74 -4.43
C GLU A 47 -19.31 12.83 -5.19
N LYS A 48 -18.63 13.76 -4.49
CA LYS A 48 -17.76 14.77 -5.13
C LYS A 48 -16.62 14.17 -5.97
N TRP A 49 -16.29 12.89 -5.74
CA TRP A 49 -15.28 12.13 -6.47
C TRP A 49 -15.86 11.28 -7.60
N LYS A 50 -17.15 11.42 -7.91
CA LYS A 50 -17.80 10.67 -8.98
C LYS A 50 -17.09 10.90 -10.32
N GLY A 51 -16.66 9.80 -10.94
CA GLY A 51 -15.93 9.82 -12.21
C GLY A 51 -14.48 10.31 -12.11
N LYS A 52 -13.89 10.37 -10.90
CA LYS A 52 -12.55 10.95 -10.68
C LYS A 52 -11.52 9.95 -10.16
N ILE A 53 -11.91 8.70 -9.88
CA ILE A 53 -11.02 7.71 -9.26
C ILE A 53 -10.61 6.65 -10.29
N CYS A 54 -9.30 6.36 -10.33
CA CYS A 54 -8.76 5.20 -11.01
C CYS A 54 -8.18 4.21 -10.00
N THR A 55 -8.47 2.93 -10.20
CA THR A 55 -7.85 1.84 -9.45
C THR A 55 -7.60 0.68 -10.39
N ARG A 56 -6.62 -0.17 -10.07
CA ARG A 56 -6.53 -1.50 -10.67
C ARG A 56 -7.65 -2.41 -10.15
N ILE A 57 -7.81 -3.58 -10.76
CA ILE A 57 -8.83 -4.56 -10.35
C ILE A 57 -8.90 -4.79 -8.83
N GLY A 58 -10.10 -4.80 -8.26
CA GLY A 58 -10.34 -4.95 -6.83
C GLY A 58 -9.76 -6.25 -6.27
N SER A 59 -9.87 -7.35 -7.02
CA SER A 59 -9.37 -8.69 -6.64
C SER A 59 -7.84 -8.81 -6.56
N HIS A 60 -7.09 -7.79 -6.98
CA HIS A 60 -5.66 -7.74 -6.77
C HIS A 60 -5.34 -7.71 -5.27
N ASP A 61 -4.32 -8.46 -4.84
CA ASP A 61 -3.96 -8.64 -3.42
C ASP A 61 -3.83 -7.32 -2.64
N TYR A 62 -3.31 -6.26 -3.27
CA TYR A 62 -3.19 -4.94 -2.67
C TYR A 62 -4.54 -4.29 -2.35
N ASN A 63 -5.51 -4.35 -3.26
CA ASN A 63 -6.84 -3.77 -3.05
C ASN A 63 -7.68 -4.65 -2.11
N ARG A 64 -7.57 -5.98 -2.24
CA ARG A 64 -8.18 -6.91 -1.27
C ARG A 64 -7.66 -6.69 0.15
N SER A 65 -6.36 -6.46 0.31
CA SER A 65 -5.76 -6.18 1.64
C SER A 65 -6.20 -4.81 2.18
N LEU A 66 -6.34 -3.80 1.32
CA LEU A 66 -6.88 -2.50 1.72
C LEU A 66 -8.33 -2.61 2.18
N LEU A 67 -9.17 -3.33 1.44
CA LEU A 67 -10.56 -3.54 1.86
C LEU A 67 -10.63 -4.37 3.14
N ALA A 68 -9.77 -5.38 3.30
CA ALA A 68 -9.67 -6.15 4.54
C ALA A 68 -9.31 -5.28 5.75
N SER A 69 -8.45 -4.26 5.60
CA SER A 69 -8.17 -3.33 6.70
C SER A 69 -9.35 -2.41 7.01
N ILE A 70 -10.13 -2.01 6.01
CA ILE A 70 -11.38 -1.24 6.22
C ILE A 70 -12.42 -2.11 6.93
N ILE A 71 -12.57 -3.40 6.57
CA ILE A 71 -13.43 -4.34 7.31
C ILE A 71 -12.97 -4.44 8.77
N ALA A 72 -11.67 -4.54 9.02
CA ALA A 72 -11.14 -4.63 10.39
C ALA A 72 -11.46 -3.37 11.22
N ALA A 73 -11.38 -2.19 10.61
CA ALA A 73 -11.56 -0.92 11.29
C ALA A 73 -13.03 -0.51 11.44
N ASN A 74 -13.90 -0.87 10.48
CA ASN A 74 -15.24 -0.31 10.35
C ASN A 74 -16.36 -1.36 10.28
N GLY A 75 -16.03 -2.65 10.19
CA GLY A 75 -16.99 -3.74 10.02
C GLY A 75 -17.36 -4.00 8.55
N GLU A 76 -17.93 -5.18 8.30
CA GLU A 76 -18.21 -5.66 6.94
C GLU A 76 -19.21 -4.77 6.18
N GLU A 77 -20.31 -4.40 6.83
CA GLU A 77 -21.37 -3.59 6.21
C GLU A 77 -20.87 -2.21 5.76
N VAL A 78 -20.11 -1.52 6.63
CA VAL A 78 -19.54 -0.21 6.31
C VAL A 78 -18.50 -0.34 5.20
N ALA A 79 -17.67 -1.38 5.22
CA ALA A 79 -16.69 -1.63 4.17
C ALA A 79 -17.34 -1.94 2.82
N GLU A 80 -18.45 -2.67 2.80
CA GLU A 80 -19.22 -2.95 1.57
C GLU A 80 -19.86 -1.69 1.00
N ASN A 81 -20.48 -0.87 1.84
CA ASN A 81 -21.04 0.42 1.42
C ASN A 81 -19.95 1.35 0.87
N TRP A 82 -18.78 1.40 1.53
CA TRP A 82 -17.64 2.15 1.03
C TRP A 82 -17.16 1.62 -0.33
N ALA A 83 -16.99 0.31 -0.48
CA ALA A 83 -16.51 -0.29 -1.73
C ALA A 83 -17.50 -0.06 -2.87
N LYS A 84 -18.81 -0.15 -2.60
CA LYS A 84 -19.87 0.16 -3.56
C LYS A 84 -19.81 1.62 -4.02
N ALA A 85 -19.65 2.56 -3.09
CA ALA A 85 -19.53 3.98 -3.42
C ALA A 85 -18.22 4.28 -4.17
N LEU A 86 -17.10 3.63 -3.80
CA LEU A 86 -15.85 3.71 -4.54
C LEU A 86 -16.04 3.28 -6.00
N VAL A 87 -16.69 2.13 -6.25
CA VAL A 87 -16.98 1.63 -7.61
C VAL A 87 -17.83 2.62 -8.39
N GLN A 88 -18.84 3.22 -7.77
CA GLN A 88 -19.67 4.25 -8.39
C GLN A 88 -18.90 5.54 -8.71
N ASN A 89 -17.79 5.79 -8.00
CA ASN A 89 -16.93 6.95 -8.22
C ASN A 89 -15.79 6.74 -9.21
N LEU A 90 -15.65 5.51 -9.76
CA LEU A 90 -14.60 5.23 -10.73
C LEU A 90 -14.81 5.99 -12.04
N ALA A 91 -13.73 6.55 -12.57
CA ALA A 91 -13.69 7.21 -13.88
C ALA A 91 -13.82 6.21 -15.05
N ARG A 92 -13.42 4.96 -14.81
CA ARG A 92 -13.41 3.86 -15.79
C ARG A 92 -13.42 2.52 -15.07
N LYS A 93 -13.69 1.44 -15.81
CA LYS A 93 -13.53 0.08 -15.29
C LYS A 93 -12.09 -0.15 -14.81
N PRO A 94 -11.88 -0.85 -13.68
CA PRO A 94 -10.54 -1.16 -13.19
C PRO A 94 -9.71 -1.94 -14.21
N GLU A 95 -8.49 -1.47 -14.49
CA GLU A 95 -7.59 -2.07 -15.48
C GLU A 95 -6.13 -1.75 -15.18
N GLY A 96 -5.20 -2.48 -15.80
CA GLY A 96 -3.77 -2.21 -15.70
C GLY A 96 -3.17 -2.39 -14.29
N ASN A 97 -1.96 -1.88 -14.10
CA ASN A 97 -1.25 -1.90 -12.83
C ASN A 97 -1.24 -0.50 -12.15
N ASP A 98 -0.63 -0.39 -10.97
CA ASP A 98 -0.56 0.87 -10.21
C ASP A 98 0.11 2.02 -11.00
N ARG A 99 1.13 1.75 -11.84
CA ARG A 99 1.74 2.78 -12.70
C ARG A 99 0.77 3.26 -13.79
N ASN A 100 -0.06 2.38 -14.33
CA ASN A 100 -1.10 2.78 -15.28
C ASN A 100 -2.13 3.73 -14.65
N GLN A 101 -2.36 3.65 -13.33
CA GLN A 101 -3.28 4.58 -12.65
C GLN A 101 -2.64 5.95 -12.46
N ALA A 102 -1.35 5.98 -12.08
CA ALA A 102 -0.56 7.21 -12.05
C ALA A 102 -0.51 7.89 -13.42
N LYS A 103 -0.30 7.11 -14.49
CA LYS A 103 -0.36 7.59 -15.87
C LYS A 103 -1.75 8.18 -16.19
N ALA A 104 -2.83 7.50 -15.82
CA ALA A 104 -4.19 7.97 -16.07
C ALA A 104 -4.49 9.30 -15.36
N VAL A 105 -3.93 9.52 -14.17
CA VAL A 105 -4.00 10.82 -13.50
C VAL A 105 -3.20 11.88 -14.25
N HIS A 106 -1.99 11.56 -14.72
CA HIS A 106 -1.20 12.47 -15.54
C HIS A 106 -1.94 12.88 -16.83
N GLU A 107 -2.57 11.91 -17.52
CA GLU A 107 -3.31 12.11 -18.77
C GLU A 107 -4.71 12.73 -18.58
N GLY A 108 -5.13 13.01 -17.35
CA GLY A 108 -6.42 13.64 -17.07
C GLY A 108 -7.64 12.72 -17.19
N ILE A 109 -7.42 11.40 -17.31
CA ILE A 109 -8.51 10.40 -17.31
C ILE A 109 -9.22 10.35 -15.95
N CYS A 110 -8.47 10.59 -14.88
CA CYS A 110 -8.97 10.67 -13.50
C CYS A 110 -8.11 11.64 -12.70
N ASP A 111 -8.51 11.90 -11.45
CA ASP A 111 -7.84 12.85 -10.56
C ASP A 111 -7.12 12.15 -9.41
N ILE A 112 -7.55 10.93 -9.08
CA ILE A 112 -7.10 10.16 -7.91
C ILE A 112 -6.75 8.74 -8.35
N ALA A 113 -5.57 8.26 -7.97
CA ALA A 113 -5.15 6.88 -8.12
C ALA A 113 -4.85 6.24 -6.76
N VAL A 114 -5.36 5.03 -6.52
CA VAL A 114 -4.97 4.20 -5.37
C VAL A 114 -3.78 3.33 -5.76
N MET A 115 -2.63 3.53 -5.11
CA MET A 115 -1.39 2.84 -5.48
C MET A 115 -0.40 2.64 -4.33
N ASN A 116 0.55 1.71 -4.49
CA ASN A 116 1.64 1.55 -3.54
C ASN A 116 2.75 2.60 -3.77
N THR A 117 3.32 3.13 -2.69
CA THR A 117 4.36 4.16 -2.71
C THR A 117 5.59 3.80 -3.55
N TYR A 118 6.05 2.55 -3.52
CA TYR A 118 7.27 2.17 -4.24
C TYR A 118 7.16 2.35 -5.77
N TYR A 119 5.95 2.27 -6.33
CA TYR A 119 5.77 2.56 -7.76
C TYR A 119 6.04 4.02 -8.07
N PHE A 120 5.68 4.94 -7.17
CA PHE A 120 6.01 6.36 -7.31
C PHE A 120 7.53 6.57 -7.33
N GLY A 121 8.27 5.97 -6.40
CA GLY A 121 9.74 6.01 -6.41
C GLY A 121 10.33 5.46 -7.71
N LYS A 122 9.89 4.27 -8.12
CA LYS A 122 10.36 3.65 -9.37
C LYS A 122 10.03 4.45 -10.62
N MET A 123 8.97 5.28 -10.62
CA MET A 123 8.65 6.18 -11.74
C MET A 123 9.47 7.46 -11.67
N LYS A 124 9.55 8.08 -10.49
CA LYS A 124 10.27 9.34 -10.23
C LYS A 124 11.76 9.25 -10.58
N PHE A 125 12.37 8.08 -10.40
CA PHE A 125 13.79 7.83 -10.65
C PHE A 125 14.02 6.85 -11.81
N ASN A 126 13.08 6.77 -12.76
CA ASN A 126 13.19 5.82 -13.87
C ASN A 126 14.10 6.34 -14.98
N GLU A 127 15.34 5.87 -15.03
CA GLU A 127 16.26 6.23 -16.14
C GLU A 127 15.98 5.47 -17.44
N LYS A 128 15.30 4.32 -17.38
CA LYS A 128 15.00 3.51 -18.57
C LYS A 128 13.75 4.00 -19.32
N ASN A 129 12.82 4.61 -18.59
CA ASN A 129 11.55 5.14 -19.10
C ASN A 129 11.35 6.56 -18.55
N PRO A 130 12.07 7.55 -19.08
CA PRO A 130 12.07 8.92 -18.56
C PRO A 130 10.68 9.58 -18.61
N GLU A 131 9.78 9.14 -19.50
CA GLU A 131 8.40 9.60 -19.56
C GLU A 131 7.63 9.37 -18.24
N GLN A 132 8.01 8.34 -17.46
CA GLN A 132 7.39 8.07 -16.16
C GLN A 132 7.73 9.13 -15.10
N LYS A 133 8.84 9.86 -15.29
CA LYS A 133 9.21 10.97 -14.42
C LYS A 133 8.17 12.09 -14.53
N GLU A 134 7.64 12.35 -15.72
CA GLU A 134 6.56 13.34 -15.92
C GLU A 134 5.26 12.91 -15.24
N TRP A 135 4.93 11.61 -15.31
CA TRP A 135 3.77 11.08 -14.60
C TRP A 135 3.92 11.31 -13.09
N ALA A 136 5.07 10.93 -12.52
CA ALA A 136 5.34 11.15 -11.09
C ALA A 136 5.33 12.65 -10.72
N SER A 137 5.91 13.51 -11.54
CA SER A 137 5.97 14.95 -11.29
C SER A 137 4.60 15.62 -11.25
N SER A 138 3.61 15.09 -11.97
CA SER A 138 2.22 15.58 -11.94
C SER A 138 1.45 15.20 -10.66
N LEU A 139 1.99 14.30 -9.84
CA LEU A 139 1.29 13.69 -8.71
C LEU A 139 1.73 14.28 -7.38
N ARG A 140 0.76 14.44 -6.48
CA ARG A 140 0.98 14.63 -5.05
C ARG A 140 0.56 13.36 -4.32
N LEU A 141 1.38 12.90 -3.39
CA LEU A 141 1.06 11.74 -2.55
C LEU A 141 0.24 12.21 -1.34
N ILE A 142 -0.78 11.44 -0.98
CA ILE A 142 -1.55 11.61 0.25
C ILE A 142 -1.50 10.29 1.01
N PHE A 143 -0.90 10.34 2.20
CA PHE A 143 -1.04 9.29 3.20
C PHE A 143 -2.34 9.56 3.96
N THR A 144 -3.28 8.62 3.93
CA THR A 144 -4.60 8.81 4.52
C THR A 144 -4.61 8.43 6.00
N ASN A 145 -5.70 8.76 6.69
CA ASN A 145 -6.04 8.27 8.03
C ASN A 145 -5.04 8.75 9.12
N GLN A 146 -4.35 9.87 8.87
CA GLN A 146 -3.28 10.39 9.73
C GLN A 146 -3.75 10.96 11.07
N SER A 147 -5.04 11.24 11.21
CA SER A 147 -5.65 11.67 12.47
C SER A 147 -6.37 10.54 13.22
N ASN A 148 -6.25 9.29 12.76
CA ASN A 148 -6.87 8.12 13.40
C ASN A 148 -5.93 6.90 13.38
N ARG A 149 -6.29 5.81 12.68
CA ARG A 149 -5.58 4.53 12.69
C ARG A 149 -4.25 4.55 11.95
N GLY A 150 -4.00 5.54 11.08
CA GLY A 150 -2.82 5.60 10.22
C GLY A 150 -3.06 5.01 8.83
N ASN A 151 -2.10 5.21 7.94
CA ASN A 151 -2.18 4.77 6.54
C ASN A 151 -2.04 3.25 6.46
N HIS A 152 -2.86 2.60 5.63
CA HIS A 152 -2.72 1.15 5.38
C HIS A 152 -1.31 0.81 4.86
N VAL A 153 -0.66 -0.13 5.56
CA VAL A 153 0.61 -0.73 5.14
C VAL A 153 0.44 -2.22 4.91
N ASN A 154 1.28 -2.76 4.03
CA ASN A 154 1.39 -4.19 3.78
C ASN A 154 2.87 -4.57 3.63
N ILE A 155 3.20 -5.86 3.72
CA ILE A 155 4.60 -6.34 3.84
C ILE A 155 5.05 -7.24 2.68
N ALA A 156 6.33 -7.17 2.31
CA ALA A 156 6.98 -8.34 1.73
C ALA A 156 7.52 -9.17 2.89
N GLY A 157 7.25 -10.48 2.91
CA GLY A 157 7.59 -11.34 4.03
C GLY A 157 8.43 -12.54 3.60
N GLY A 158 9.13 -13.12 4.57
CA GLY A 158 9.86 -14.38 4.43
C GLY A 158 9.50 -15.37 5.54
N GLY A 159 9.62 -16.66 5.24
CA GLY A 159 9.39 -17.73 6.19
C GLY A 159 10.20 -18.97 5.83
N ILE A 160 10.43 -19.84 6.80
CA ILE A 160 11.18 -21.09 6.59
C ILE A 160 10.17 -22.19 6.27
N ILE A 161 10.30 -22.81 5.10
CA ILE A 161 9.42 -23.93 4.72
C ILE A 161 9.62 -25.11 5.67
N LYS A 162 8.51 -25.81 6.00
CA LYS A 162 8.47 -26.87 7.03
C LYS A 162 9.56 -27.94 6.86
N TYR A 163 9.88 -28.29 5.61
CA TYR A 163 10.83 -29.35 5.24
C TYR A 163 12.16 -28.80 4.68
N SER A 164 12.56 -27.58 5.06
CA SER A 164 13.85 -27.03 4.63
C SER A 164 14.99 -27.96 5.07
N LYS A 165 15.88 -28.30 4.13
CA LYS A 165 17.11 -29.07 4.39
C LYS A 165 18.22 -28.20 4.98
N ASN A 166 18.07 -26.88 4.95
CA ASN A 166 19.05 -25.89 5.39
C ASN A 166 18.39 -24.89 6.35
N LYS A 167 17.80 -25.38 7.45
CA LYS A 167 17.02 -24.53 8.38
C LYS A 167 17.86 -23.41 9.00
N ASP A 168 19.06 -23.74 9.47
CA ASP A 168 19.93 -22.78 10.14
C ASP A 168 20.36 -21.65 9.19
N ASN A 169 20.75 -22.00 7.95
CA ASN A 169 21.10 -21.00 6.93
C ASN A 169 19.87 -20.17 6.50
N ALA A 170 18.68 -20.77 6.41
CA ALA A 170 17.45 -20.05 6.11
C ALA A 170 17.10 -19.05 7.23
N GLN A 171 17.29 -19.44 8.49
CA GLN A 171 17.12 -18.56 9.64
C GLN A 171 18.15 -17.43 9.62
N ALA A 172 19.43 -17.74 9.43
CA ALA A 172 20.51 -16.76 9.33
C ALA A 172 20.25 -15.74 8.20
N LEU A 173 19.72 -16.20 7.05
CA LEU A 173 19.32 -15.31 5.96
C LEU A 173 18.19 -14.36 6.38
N LEU A 174 17.12 -14.86 7.02
CA LEU A 174 16.03 -14.00 7.49
C LEU A 174 16.53 -13.00 8.54
N GLU A 175 17.38 -13.42 9.47
CA GLU A 175 17.99 -12.55 10.47
C GLU A 175 18.84 -11.46 9.83
N PHE A 176 19.71 -11.84 8.88
CA PHE A 176 20.52 -10.93 8.09
C PHE A 176 19.66 -9.87 7.38
N LEU A 177 18.56 -10.28 6.73
CA LEU A 177 17.67 -9.37 6.02
C LEU A 177 16.98 -8.35 6.93
N THR A 178 16.96 -8.56 8.25
CA THR A 178 16.44 -7.60 9.24
C THR A 178 17.51 -6.70 9.87
N THR A 179 18.79 -6.90 9.53
CA THR A 179 19.88 -6.06 10.04
C THR A 179 19.80 -4.63 9.47
N PRO A 180 20.38 -3.63 10.15
CA PRO A 180 20.36 -2.25 9.67
C PRO A 180 20.87 -2.07 8.24
N ASP A 181 21.92 -2.78 7.84
CA ASP A 181 22.50 -2.64 6.50
C ASP A 181 21.64 -3.28 5.41
N ALA A 182 21.10 -4.48 5.65
CA ALA A 182 20.16 -5.08 4.71
C ALA A 182 18.87 -4.26 4.57
N GLN A 183 18.36 -3.71 5.68
CA GLN A 183 17.14 -2.90 5.70
C GLN A 183 17.26 -1.60 4.90
N LYS A 184 18.46 -0.98 4.86
CA LYS A 184 18.72 0.18 3.99
C LYS A 184 18.50 -0.15 2.50
N LEU A 185 18.84 -1.37 2.06
CA LEU A 185 18.71 -1.78 0.66
C LEU A 185 17.24 -1.78 0.18
N TYR A 186 16.30 -2.19 1.03
CA TYR A 186 14.87 -2.12 0.68
C TYR A 186 14.42 -0.69 0.34
N SER A 187 14.92 0.28 1.10
CA SER A 187 14.60 1.69 0.89
C SER A 187 15.28 2.29 -0.34
N SER A 188 16.58 2.07 -0.52
CA SER A 188 17.36 2.71 -1.58
C SER A 188 17.17 2.06 -2.95
N MET A 189 16.94 0.74 -3.01
CA MET A 189 16.83 0.03 -4.27
C MET A 189 15.39 -0.19 -4.70
N ASN A 190 14.49 -0.50 -3.75
CA ASN A 190 13.12 -0.88 -4.08
C ASN A 190 12.08 0.17 -3.70
N TYR A 191 12.48 1.25 -3.03
CA TYR A 191 11.58 2.30 -2.53
C TYR A 191 10.50 1.77 -1.57
N GLU A 192 10.86 0.75 -0.79
CA GLU A 192 10.03 0.23 0.30
C GLU A 192 10.54 0.69 1.66
N TYR A 193 9.64 0.80 2.63
CA TYR A 193 9.99 1.23 3.98
C TYR A 193 10.60 0.06 4.78
N PRO A 194 11.65 0.31 5.59
CA PRO A 194 12.22 -0.70 6.46
C PRO A 194 11.20 -1.15 7.52
N VAL A 195 11.26 -2.43 7.90
CA VAL A 195 10.50 -2.99 9.03
C VAL A 195 11.22 -2.80 10.36
N ASN A 196 12.55 -2.65 10.33
CA ASN A 196 13.35 -2.46 11.53
C ASN A 196 13.20 -1.02 12.05
N PRO A 197 12.63 -0.82 13.26
CA PRO A 197 12.36 0.52 13.78
C PRO A 197 13.62 1.34 14.07
N LYS A 198 14.80 0.70 14.14
CA LYS A 198 16.09 1.38 14.30
C LYS A 198 16.64 1.95 12.99
N VAL A 199 16.02 1.64 11.85
CA VAL A 199 16.48 2.03 10.51
C VAL A 199 15.56 3.10 9.95
N ARG A 200 16.13 4.25 9.62
CA ARG A 200 15.39 5.30 8.92
C ARG A 200 15.24 4.93 7.43
N PRO A 201 14.12 5.32 6.79
CA PRO A 201 13.99 5.23 5.33
C PRO A 201 15.11 6.00 4.61
N SER A 202 15.25 5.77 3.30
CA SER A 202 16.19 6.53 2.49
C SER A 202 15.75 8.00 2.40
N LYS A 203 16.69 8.90 2.05
CA LYS A 203 16.39 10.32 1.87
C LYS A 203 15.26 10.55 0.85
N GLU A 204 15.19 9.71 -0.16
CA GLU A 204 14.14 9.75 -1.19
C GLU A 204 12.76 9.45 -0.59
N LEU A 205 12.64 8.41 0.23
CA LEU A 205 11.39 8.07 0.92
C LEU A 205 11.01 9.15 1.94
N ASP A 206 11.96 9.60 2.75
CA ASP A 206 11.76 10.67 3.73
C ASP A 206 11.28 11.98 3.07
N SER A 207 11.70 12.25 1.83
CA SER A 207 11.26 13.44 1.08
C SER A 207 9.77 13.43 0.70
N TRP A 208 9.08 12.29 0.83
CA TRP A 208 7.65 12.20 0.54
C TRP A 208 6.77 12.48 1.76
N GLY A 209 7.39 12.65 2.93
CA GLY A 209 6.73 12.94 4.18
C GLY A 209 6.83 11.80 5.18
N ILE A 210 6.68 12.15 6.46
CA ILE A 210 6.53 11.20 7.56
C ILE A 210 5.04 10.93 7.73
N PHE A 211 4.67 9.67 7.92
CA PHE A 211 3.28 9.27 8.12
C PHE A 211 3.17 8.26 9.26
N ILE A 212 2.01 8.27 9.92
CA ILE A 212 1.60 7.25 10.88
C ILE A 212 1.08 6.06 10.07
N GLU A 213 1.64 4.88 10.30
CA GLU A 213 1.18 3.63 9.72
C GLU A 213 0.08 2.98 10.56
N ASP A 214 -0.86 2.32 9.88
CA ASP A 214 -1.81 1.43 10.53
C ASP A 214 -1.10 0.23 11.16
N GLN A 215 -1.27 0.06 12.47
CA GLN A 215 -0.69 -1.02 13.26
C GLN A 215 -1.57 -2.28 13.32
N LEU A 216 -2.63 -2.36 12.50
CA LEU A 216 -3.41 -3.58 12.33
C LEU A 216 -2.49 -4.77 12.03
N PRO A 217 -2.56 -5.88 12.80
CA PRO A 217 -1.75 -7.05 12.53
C PRO A 217 -1.96 -7.57 11.11
N VAL A 218 -0.87 -7.80 10.37
CA VAL A 218 -0.95 -8.34 9.00
C VAL A 218 -1.64 -9.71 8.99
N GLU A 219 -1.52 -10.50 10.06
CA GLU A 219 -2.28 -11.75 10.24
C GLU A 219 -3.80 -11.51 10.18
N ARG A 220 -4.29 -10.42 10.80
CA ARG A 220 -5.72 -10.05 10.76
C ARG A 220 -6.17 -9.62 9.36
N ILE A 221 -5.31 -8.96 8.60
CA ILE A 221 -5.58 -8.61 7.19
C ILE A 221 -5.75 -9.88 6.36
N ALA A 222 -4.89 -10.88 6.58
CA ALA A 222 -4.97 -12.17 5.90
C ALA A 222 -6.24 -12.96 6.26
N GLU A 223 -6.65 -12.96 7.54
CA GLU A 223 -7.90 -13.57 7.99
C GLU A 223 -9.14 -12.98 7.32
N LEU A 224 -9.15 -11.66 7.09
CA LEU A 224 -10.28 -10.93 6.50
C LEU A 224 -10.24 -10.89 4.96
N ALA A 225 -9.14 -11.30 4.34
CA ALA A 225 -9.01 -11.28 2.87
C ALA A 225 -10.11 -12.07 2.14
N PRO A 226 -10.58 -13.26 2.60
CA PRO A 226 -11.70 -13.94 1.97
C PRO A 226 -13.02 -13.15 2.03
N THR A 227 -13.30 -12.47 3.15
CA THR A 227 -14.48 -11.61 3.28
C THR A 227 -14.37 -10.39 2.36
N ALA A 228 -13.21 -9.75 2.30
CA ALA A 228 -12.94 -8.67 1.36
C ALA A 228 -13.15 -9.11 -0.10
N GLN A 229 -12.70 -10.32 -0.48
CA GLN A 229 -12.93 -10.85 -1.82
C GLN A 229 -14.43 -10.99 -2.12
N LYS A 230 -15.23 -11.50 -1.19
CA LYS A 230 -16.69 -11.61 -1.37
C LYS A 230 -17.35 -10.24 -1.57
N ILE A 231 -16.93 -9.22 -0.81
CA ILE A 231 -17.41 -7.85 -1.02
C ILE A 231 -17.04 -7.35 -2.42
N ILE A 232 -15.76 -7.49 -2.80
CA ILE A 232 -15.25 -7.10 -4.14
C ILE A 232 -16.11 -7.72 -5.25
N ASP A 233 -16.39 -9.01 -5.16
CA ASP A 233 -17.21 -9.73 -6.13
C ASP A 233 -18.66 -9.22 -6.15
N ARG A 234 -19.26 -8.95 -4.98
CA ARG A 234 -20.64 -8.43 -4.85
C ARG A 234 -20.79 -7.03 -5.44
N VAL A 235 -19.83 -6.13 -5.18
CA VAL A 235 -19.91 -4.73 -5.62
C VAL A 235 -19.37 -4.49 -7.03
N GLY A 236 -18.72 -5.49 -7.63
CA GLY A 236 -18.15 -5.40 -8.97
C GLY A 236 -16.90 -4.53 -9.04
N TRP A 237 -16.02 -4.62 -8.05
CA TRP A 237 -14.72 -3.92 -8.03
C TRP A 237 -13.58 -4.72 -8.68
#